data_AF-A0A9R1UFD8-F1
#
_entry.id   AF-A0A9R1UFD8-F1
#
_cell.length_a   1.000
_cell.length_b   1.000
_cell.length_c   1.000
_cell.angle_alpha   90.00
_cell.angle_beta   90.00
_cell.angle_gamma   90.00
#
_symmetry.space_group_name_H-M   'P 1'
#
loop_
_entity.id
_entity.type
_entity.pdbx_description
1 polymer ?
#
loop_
_entity_poly.entity_id
_entity_poly.type
_entity_poly.pdbx_seq_one_letter_code
_entity_poly.pdbx_strand_id
1 'polypeptide(L)'
;MTHNPQLYNFARYRLPSPKPSKNDKNHSNTNKARKSQLLETHLAKLFKQKMEIFTKVQHTQVTQLSPKILKSEGVPVYRASQCCGEFIVTFPRAYNAGFSCGFNCVEAVNVALVDWLEHGQGVVEVYSQQRRKTSISHKSLLARERIRALWEA
;
A
#
# COMPACT_ATOMS: atom_id res chain seq x y z
N MET A 1 -35.12 -2.31 6.16
CA MET A 1 -34.02 -1.33 5.97
C MET A 1 -33.07 -1.88 4.91
N THR A 2 -32.94 -1.22 3.76
CA THR A 2 -31.92 -1.56 2.76
C THR A 2 -30.54 -1.37 3.39
N HIS A 3 -29.77 -2.45 3.50
CA HIS A 3 -28.40 -2.37 3.98
C HIS A 3 -27.55 -1.88 2.82
N ASN A 4 -26.98 -0.67 2.94
CA ASN A 4 -26.09 -0.08 1.94
C ASN A 4 -24.63 -0.32 2.38
N PRO A 5 -23.99 -1.44 2.00
CA PRO A 5 -22.64 -1.74 2.45
C PRO A 5 -21.62 -0.77 1.85
N GLN A 6 -20.45 -0.70 2.49
CA GLN A 6 -19.27 -0.06 1.92
C GLN A 6 -18.32 -1.13 1.38
N LEU A 7 -17.93 -0.99 0.11
CA LEU A 7 -17.01 -1.92 -0.55
C LEU A 7 -15.59 -1.37 -0.51
N TYR A 8 -14.64 -2.23 -0.14
CA TYR A 8 -13.22 -1.92 -0.09
C TYR A 8 -12.42 -2.91 -0.95
N ASN A 9 -11.40 -2.41 -1.63
CA ASN A 9 -10.33 -3.20 -2.23
C ASN A 9 -9.03 -2.85 -1.50
N PHE A 10 -8.32 -3.87 -1.03
CA PHE A 10 -7.04 -3.76 -0.35
C PHE A 10 -5.95 -4.31 -1.25
N ALA A 11 -4.84 -3.60 -1.35
CA ALA A 11 -3.66 -4.03 -2.07
C ALA A 11 -2.43 -3.88 -1.17
N ARG A 12 -1.51 -4.83 -1.28
CA ARG A 12 -0.19 -4.71 -0.66
C ARG A 12 0.85 -4.60 -1.76
N TYR A 13 1.31 -3.38 -2.02
CA TYR A 13 2.44 -3.20 -2.91
C TYR A 13 3.74 -3.44 -2.14
N ARG A 14 4.39 -4.57 -2.42
CA ARG A 14 5.76 -4.80 -1.98
C ARG A 14 6.64 -3.98 -2.91
N LEU A 15 7.34 -2.96 -2.39
CA LEU A 15 8.39 -2.29 -3.17
C LEU A 15 9.31 -3.40 -3.72
N PRO A 16 9.66 -3.36 -5.02
CA PRO A 16 10.50 -4.41 -5.59
C PRO A 16 11.81 -4.49 -4.80
N SER A 17 12.09 -5.65 -4.20
CA SER A 17 13.42 -5.95 -3.70
C SER A 17 14.42 -5.89 -4.88
N PRO A 18 15.67 -5.47 -4.66
CA PRO A 18 16.70 -5.57 -5.69
C PRO A 18 16.77 -7.02 -6.17
N LYS A 19 16.58 -7.25 -7.47
CA LYS A 19 16.64 -8.62 -8.02
C LYS A 19 18.05 -9.18 -7.82
N PRO A 20 18.21 -10.43 -7.35
CA PRO A 20 19.49 -11.11 -7.46
C PRO A 20 19.77 -11.43 -8.94
N SER A 21 21.01 -11.23 -9.36
CA SER A 21 21.52 -11.61 -10.68
C SER A 21 21.28 -13.10 -10.93
N LYS A 22 20.58 -13.43 -12.02
CA LYS A 22 20.54 -14.80 -12.55
C LYS A 22 20.86 -14.79 -14.03
N ASN A 23 22.09 -15.25 -14.33
CA ASN A 23 22.37 -16.02 -15.53
C ASN A 23 21.55 -17.30 -15.47
N ASP A 24 20.73 -17.56 -16.48
CA ASP A 24 20.90 -18.74 -17.33
C ASP A 24 19.90 -18.70 -18.50
N LYS A 25 20.45 -18.99 -19.69
CA LYS A 25 19.73 -18.99 -20.96
C LYS A 25 19.04 -20.35 -21.13
N ASN A 26 17.81 -20.36 -21.66
CA ASN A 26 17.38 -21.36 -22.63
C ASN A 26 16.20 -20.84 -23.47
N HIS A 27 16.19 -21.28 -24.73
CA HIS A 27 15.61 -20.61 -25.89
C HIS A 27 14.47 -21.44 -26.48
N SER A 28 13.25 -20.89 -26.59
CA SER A 28 12.37 -21.07 -27.77
C SER A 28 11.04 -20.32 -27.63
N ASN A 29 10.89 -19.26 -28.44
CA ASN A 29 9.74 -18.86 -29.27
C ASN A 29 9.73 -17.32 -29.37
N THR A 30 10.65 -16.80 -30.16
CA THR A 30 11.44 -15.62 -29.84
C THR A 30 10.84 -14.28 -30.25
N ASN A 31 9.76 -14.23 -31.03
CA ASN A 31 9.22 -12.95 -31.51
C ASN A 31 7.91 -12.54 -30.81
N LYS A 32 7.00 -13.48 -30.53
CA LYS A 32 5.77 -13.20 -29.77
C LYS A 32 6.08 -13.00 -28.28
N ALA A 33 6.96 -13.86 -27.72
CA ALA A 33 7.42 -13.73 -26.34
C ALA A 33 8.21 -12.44 -26.12
N ARG A 34 9.12 -12.05 -27.04
CA ARG A 34 9.86 -10.77 -26.93
C ARG A 34 8.96 -9.55 -27.04
N LYS A 35 7.95 -9.54 -27.92
CA LYS A 35 6.98 -8.43 -28.00
C LYS A 35 6.11 -8.33 -26.75
N SER A 36 5.61 -9.46 -26.24
CA SER A 36 4.85 -9.51 -24.99
C SER A 36 5.70 -9.04 -23.81
N GLN A 37 6.94 -9.52 -23.73
CA GLN A 37 7.85 -9.16 -22.66
C GLN A 37 8.30 -7.71 -22.76
N LEU A 38 8.52 -7.16 -23.95
CA LEU A 38 8.82 -5.74 -24.14
C LEU A 38 7.62 -4.86 -23.74
N LEU A 39 6.39 -5.28 -24.09
CA LEU A 39 5.16 -4.59 -23.71
C LEU A 39 4.95 -4.62 -22.20
N GLU A 40 5.10 -5.77 -21.55
CA GLU A 40 5.02 -5.92 -20.09
C GLU A 40 6.11 -5.13 -19.39
N THR A 41 7.35 -5.13 -19.91
CA THR A 41 8.44 -4.33 -19.33
C THR A 41 8.16 -2.84 -19.49
N HIS A 42 7.58 -2.43 -20.63
CA HIS A 42 7.20 -1.04 -20.87
C HIS A 42 6.01 -0.62 -20.00
N LEU A 43 5.01 -1.48 -19.81
CA LEU A 43 3.87 -1.26 -18.92
C LEU A 43 4.30 -1.21 -17.45
N ALA A 44 5.17 -2.13 -17.01
CA ALA A 44 5.74 -2.11 -15.66
C ALA A 44 6.63 -0.87 -15.44
N LYS A 45 7.35 -0.41 -16.47
CA LYS A 45 8.15 0.82 -16.42
C LYS A 45 7.28 2.06 -16.41
N LEU A 46 6.20 2.11 -17.20
CA LEU A 46 5.19 3.15 -17.17
C LEU A 46 4.44 3.14 -15.85
N PHE A 47 4.12 1.99 -15.29
CA PHE A 47 3.48 1.85 -13.98
C PHE A 47 4.44 2.30 -12.88
N LYS A 48 5.72 1.91 -12.93
CA LYS A 48 6.75 2.38 -12.01
C LYS A 48 6.98 3.88 -12.12
N GLN A 49 7.09 4.44 -13.33
CA GLN A 49 7.24 5.87 -13.55
C GLN A 49 6.00 6.63 -13.13
N LYS A 50 4.80 6.13 -13.46
CA LYS A 50 3.52 6.73 -13.08
C LYS A 50 3.34 6.65 -11.57
N MET A 51 3.70 5.53 -10.92
CA MET A 51 3.73 5.40 -9.46
C MET A 51 4.79 6.28 -8.83
N GLU A 52 6.00 6.38 -9.39
CA GLU A 52 7.06 7.29 -8.91
C GLU A 52 6.64 8.76 -9.06
N ILE A 53 5.95 9.12 -10.14
CA ILE A 53 5.39 10.46 -10.38
C ILE A 53 4.21 10.71 -9.44
N PHE A 54 3.27 9.77 -9.28
CA PHE A 54 2.17 9.89 -8.30
C PHE A 54 2.68 9.96 -6.86
N THR A 55 3.78 9.27 -6.58
CA THR A 55 4.45 9.31 -5.27
C THR A 55 5.25 10.60 -5.10
N LYS A 56 5.87 11.16 -6.16
CA LYS A 56 6.67 12.40 -6.07
C LYS A 56 5.88 13.70 -6.21
N VAL A 57 4.82 13.73 -7.02
CA VAL A 57 4.24 14.99 -7.53
C VAL A 57 3.06 15.48 -6.70
N GLN A 58 2.29 14.64 -6.02
CA GLN A 58 1.34 15.08 -4.98
C GLN A 58 0.77 13.86 -4.23
N HIS A 59 1.35 13.53 -3.07
CA HIS A 59 0.79 12.52 -2.14
C HIS A 59 -0.61 12.88 -1.60
N THR A 60 -1.13 14.06 -1.93
CA THR A 60 -2.49 14.54 -1.68
C THR A 60 -3.48 14.17 -2.78
N GLN A 61 -3.02 13.76 -3.97
CA GLN A 61 -3.88 13.35 -5.07
C GLN A 61 -4.10 11.83 -5.04
N VAL A 62 -5.28 11.44 -4.57
CA VAL A 62 -5.72 10.04 -4.57
C VAL A 62 -6.21 9.67 -5.97
N THR A 63 -5.54 8.72 -6.64
CA THR A 63 -6.02 8.17 -7.92
C THR A 63 -6.62 6.79 -7.69
N GLN A 64 -7.89 6.61 -8.07
CA GLN A 64 -8.50 5.30 -8.07
C GLN A 64 -8.04 4.50 -9.31
N LEU A 65 -7.52 3.30 -9.08
CA LEU A 65 -7.15 2.35 -10.11
C LEU A 65 -8.07 1.14 -10.04
N SER A 66 -8.47 0.63 -11.20
CA SER A 66 -9.26 -0.59 -11.27
C SER A 66 -8.49 -1.77 -10.66
N PRO A 67 -9.10 -2.55 -9.75
CA PRO A 67 -8.51 -3.80 -9.25
C PRO A 67 -8.10 -4.77 -10.35
N LYS A 68 -8.77 -4.73 -11.51
CA LYS A 68 -8.42 -5.57 -12.66
C LYS A 68 -7.02 -5.23 -13.20
N ILE A 69 -6.69 -3.95 -13.28
CA ILE A 69 -5.37 -3.47 -13.73
C ILE A 69 -4.29 -3.88 -12.72
N LEU A 70 -4.56 -3.73 -11.42
CA LEU A 70 -3.62 -4.14 -10.38
C LEU A 70 -3.34 -5.65 -10.43
N LYS A 71 -4.39 -6.47 -10.61
CA LYS A 71 -4.24 -7.93 -10.76
C LYS A 71 -3.47 -8.33 -12.01
N SER A 72 -3.67 -7.65 -13.16
CA SER A 72 -2.90 -7.94 -14.38
C SER A 72 -1.42 -7.61 -14.23
N GLU A 73 -1.08 -6.64 -13.39
CA GLU A 73 0.31 -6.28 -13.04
C GLU A 73 0.88 -7.14 -11.89
N GLY A 74 0.19 -8.22 -11.50
CA GLY A 74 0.66 -9.15 -10.45
C GLY A 74 0.57 -8.61 -9.02
N VAL A 75 -0.14 -7.49 -8.79
CA VAL A 75 -0.38 -6.96 -7.44
C VAL A 75 -1.54 -7.72 -6.80
N PRO A 76 -1.35 -8.33 -5.61
CA PRO A 76 -2.44 -9.02 -4.92
C PRO A 76 -3.48 -8.00 -4.43
N VAL A 77 -4.74 -8.20 -4.82
CA VAL A 77 -5.88 -7.36 -4.41
C VAL A 77 -6.97 -8.21 -3.78
N TYR A 78 -7.40 -7.80 -2.59
CA TYR A 78 -8.45 -8.43 -1.78
C TYR A 78 -9.65 -7.50 -1.67
N ARG A 79 -10.86 -8.06 -1.58
CA ARG A 79 -12.10 -7.28 -1.46
C ARG A 79 -12.79 -7.59 -0.13
N ALA A 80 -13.34 -6.56 0.51
CA ALA A 80 -14.26 -6.72 1.63
C ALA A 80 -15.54 -5.89 1.39
N SER A 81 -16.65 -6.37 1.95
CA SER A 81 -17.91 -5.64 2.02
C SER A 81 -18.22 -5.42 3.49
N GLN A 82 -18.32 -4.17 3.90
CA GLN A 82 -18.64 -3.78 5.27
C GLN A 82 -20.12 -3.44 5.38
N CYS A 83 -20.84 -4.22 6.17
CA CYS A 83 -22.22 -3.97 6.58
C CYS A 83 -22.27 -3.12 7.86
N CYS A 84 -23.47 -2.66 8.22
CA CYS A 84 -23.68 -1.92 9.46
C CYS A 84 -23.27 -2.76 10.68
N GLY A 85 -22.55 -2.14 11.62
CA GLY A 85 -22.04 -2.81 12.83
C GLY A 85 -20.75 -3.61 12.63
N GLU A 86 -20.23 -3.69 11.41
CA GLU A 86 -18.96 -4.37 11.12
C GLU A 86 -17.76 -3.43 11.16
N PHE A 87 -16.58 -3.99 11.47
CA PHE A 87 -15.31 -3.27 11.45
C PHE A 87 -14.45 -3.70 10.26
N ILE A 88 -13.71 -2.75 9.71
CA ILE A 88 -12.65 -2.98 8.72
C ILE A 88 -11.32 -2.52 9.33
N VAL A 89 -10.36 -3.44 9.44
CA VAL A 89 -9.02 -3.14 9.96
C VAL A 89 -8.03 -3.08 8.81
N THR A 90 -7.35 -1.94 8.66
CA THR A 90 -6.28 -1.76 7.67
C THR A 90 -4.92 -1.87 8.33
N PHE A 91 -4.12 -2.85 7.89
CA PHE A 91 -2.79 -3.08 8.42
C PHE A 91 -1.75 -2.06 7.90
N PRO A 92 -0.61 -1.90 8.59
CA PRO A 92 0.43 -0.98 8.19
C PRO A 92 0.92 -1.25 6.76
N ARG A 93 1.08 -0.17 5.98
CA ARG A 93 1.49 -0.20 4.56
C ARG A 93 0.53 -0.95 3.62
N ALA A 94 -0.69 -1.25 4.05
CA ALA A 94 -1.75 -1.71 3.15
C ALA A 94 -2.41 -0.50 2.47
N TYR A 95 -2.52 -0.53 1.14
CA TYR A 95 -3.31 0.42 0.38
C TYR A 95 -4.76 -0.04 0.37
N ASN A 96 -5.71 0.89 0.51
CA ASN A 96 -7.13 0.60 0.39
C ASN A 96 -7.81 1.65 -0.48
N ALA A 97 -8.84 1.23 -1.20
CA ALA A 97 -9.72 2.10 -1.99
C ALA A 97 -11.12 1.48 -2.02
N GLY A 98 -12.17 2.30 -2.00
CA GLY A 98 -13.52 1.81 -1.89
C GLY A 98 -14.59 2.80 -2.35
N PHE A 99 -15.85 2.38 -2.23
CA PHE A 99 -17.03 3.20 -2.50
C PHE A 99 -18.22 2.72 -1.67
N SER A 100 -19.17 3.62 -1.39
CA SER A 100 -20.43 3.30 -0.71
C SER A 100 -21.48 2.85 -1.71
N CYS A 101 -22.26 1.82 -1.39
CA CYS A 101 -23.37 1.33 -2.24
C CYS A 101 -24.68 2.12 -2.05
N GLY A 102 -24.66 3.19 -1.25
CA GLY A 102 -25.80 4.07 -0.97
C GLY A 102 -25.46 5.02 0.16
N PHE A 103 -26.46 5.71 0.72
CA PHE A 103 -26.26 6.56 1.89
C PHE A 103 -25.86 5.71 3.10
N ASN A 104 -24.75 6.10 3.74
CA ASN A 104 -24.23 5.50 4.96
C ASN A 104 -23.41 6.53 5.77
N CYS A 105 -23.03 6.16 7.00
CA CYS A 105 -22.14 6.93 7.86
C CYS A 105 -21.06 5.98 8.40
N VAL A 106 -19.80 6.39 8.29
CA VAL A 106 -18.64 5.59 8.73
C VAL A 106 -17.66 6.50 9.45
N GLU A 107 -17.07 5.99 10.52
CA GLU A 107 -16.00 6.62 11.28
C GLU A 107 -14.71 5.79 11.15
N ALA A 108 -13.56 6.45 11.19
CA ALA A 108 -12.26 5.80 11.11
C ALA A 108 -11.25 6.47 12.05
N VAL A 109 -10.39 5.65 12.67
CA VAL A 109 -9.32 6.09 13.56
C VAL A 109 -8.02 5.36 13.23
N ASN A 110 -6.89 6.04 13.42
CA ASN A 110 -5.57 5.42 13.32
C ASN A 110 -5.14 4.91 14.69
N VAL A 111 -4.71 3.65 14.75
CA VAL A 111 -4.18 3.02 15.98
C VAL A 111 -2.74 2.58 15.73
N ALA A 112 -1.88 2.78 16.73
CA ALA A 112 -0.49 2.36 16.72
C ALA A 112 -0.24 1.41 17.91
N LEU A 113 -0.25 0.11 17.63
CA LEU A 113 0.15 -0.93 18.60
C LEU A 113 1.68 -0.97 18.73
N VAL A 114 2.21 -1.69 19.74
CA VAL A 114 3.68 -1.79 19.94
C VAL A 114 4.39 -2.29 18.68
N ASP A 115 3.84 -3.31 18.02
CA ASP A 115 4.38 -3.87 16.76
C ASP A 115 4.37 -2.86 15.59
N TRP A 116 3.56 -1.80 15.66
CA TRP A 116 3.57 -0.75 14.65
C TRP A 116 4.86 0.11 14.70
N LEU A 117 5.52 0.20 15.87
CA LEU A 117 6.67 1.09 16.05
C LEU A 117 7.80 0.79 15.07
N GLU A 118 8.06 -0.48 14.77
CA GLU A 118 9.07 -0.88 13.79
C GLU A 118 8.73 -0.38 12.38
N HIS A 119 7.47 -0.50 11.98
CA HIS A 119 7.00 0.04 10.70
C HIS A 119 7.11 1.56 10.65
N GLY A 120 6.79 2.24 11.75
CA GLY A 120 6.87 3.70 11.88
C GLY A 120 8.30 4.21 11.67
N GLN A 121 9.31 3.52 12.20
CA GLN A 121 10.71 3.91 12.08
C GLN A 121 11.16 3.96 10.61
N GLY A 122 10.82 2.91 9.83
CA GLY A 122 11.16 2.86 8.41
C GLY A 122 10.48 3.96 7.59
N VAL A 123 9.26 4.38 7.98
CA VAL A 123 8.55 5.47 7.30
C VAL A 123 9.22 6.82 7.58
N VAL A 124 9.68 7.07 8.80
CA VAL A 124 10.39 8.31 9.16
C VAL A 124 11.65 8.47 8.32
N GLU A 125 12.40 7.40 8.12
CA GLU A 125 13.62 7.41 7.30
C GLU A 125 13.31 7.73 5.83
N VAL A 126 12.30 7.06 5.26
CA VAL A 126 11.84 7.34 3.88
C VAL A 126 11.36 8.79 3.74
N TYR A 127 10.62 9.30 4.72
CA TYR A 127 10.12 10.69 4.69
C TYR A 127 11.27 11.70 4.81
N SER A 128 12.30 11.40 5.60
CA SER A 128 13.50 12.22 5.69
C SER A 128 14.21 12.33 4.32
N GLN A 129 14.41 11.20 3.64
CA GLN A 129 15.00 11.15 2.30
C GLN A 129 14.17 11.93 1.27
N GLN A 130 12.84 11.92 1.41
CA GLN A 130 11.89 12.65 0.57
C GLN A 130 11.69 14.11 0.99
N ARG A 131 12.40 14.60 2.03
CA ARG A 131 12.21 15.93 2.64
C ARG A 131 10.75 16.23 3.01
N ARG A 132 10.05 15.21 3.51
CA ARG A 132 8.64 15.25 3.88
C ARG A 132 8.49 15.37 5.40
N LYS A 133 7.58 16.25 5.85
CA LYS A 133 7.20 16.36 7.27
C LYS A 133 6.36 15.17 7.71
N THR A 134 6.61 14.65 8.90
CA THR A 134 5.76 13.64 9.55
C THR A 134 4.58 14.31 10.25
N SER A 135 3.43 13.64 10.31
CA SER A 135 2.26 14.14 11.03
C SER A 135 2.39 14.01 12.56
N ILE A 136 3.24 13.09 13.01
CA ILE A 136 3.51 12.81 14.42
C ILE A 136 5.02 12.58 14.65
N SER A 137 5.47 12.76 15.88
CA SER A 137 6.84 12.45 16.30
C SER A 137 6.96 10.98 16.70
N HIS A 138 7.57 10.17 15.83
CA HIS A 138 7.81 8.75 16.12
C HIS A 138 8.74 8.54 17.33
N LYS A 139 9.75 9.40 17.49
CA LYS A 139 10.63 9.39 18.67
C LYS A 139 9.86 9.60 19.98
N SER A 140 8.85 10.47 19.97
CA SER A 140 8.02 10.72 21.15
C SER A 140 7.16 9.50 21.50
N LEU A 141 6.64 8.78 20.50
CA LEU A 141 5.93 7.51 20.72
C LEU A 141 6.85 6.44 21.32
N LEU A 142 8.05 6.25 20.74
CA LEU A 142 9.06 5.32 21.28
C LEU A 142 9.43 5.63 22.73
N ALA A 143 9.67 6.92 23.04
CA ALA A 143 10.00 7.34 24.38
C ALA A 143 8.86 7.03 25.37
N ARG A 144 7.61 7.29 24.97
CA ARG A 144 6.44 7.00 25.79
C ARG A 144 6.29 5.51 26.07
N GLU A 145 6.41 4.65 25.06
CA GLU A 145 6.30 3.20 25.24
C GLU A 145 7.44 2.63 26.10
N ARG A 146 8.66 3.19 25.99
CA ARG A 146 9.77 2.84 26.89
C ARG A 146 9.49 3.20 28.34
N ILE A 147 8.99 4.42 28.60
CA ILE A 147 8.64 4.87 29.95
C ILE A 147 7.56 3.97 30.54
N ARG A 148 6.54 3.64 29.73
CA ARG A 148 5.47 2.72 30.14
C ARG A 148 6.01 1.34 30.52
N ALA A 149 6.87 0.75 29.69
CA ALA A 149 7.46 -0.56 29.95
C ALA A 149 8.32 -0.57 31.23
N LEU A 150 9.01 0.53 31.56
CA LEU A 150 9.76 0.67 32.80
C LEU A 150 8.86 0.80 34.04
N TRP A 151 7.64 1.32 33.89
CA TRP A 151 6.67 1.47 34.97
C TRP A 151 5.91 0.17 35.26
N GLU A 152 5.73 -0.67 34.24
CA GLU A 152 5.02 -1.96 34.33
C GLU A 152 5.93 -3.14 34.72
N ALA A 153 7.24 -2.89 34.88
CA ALA A 153 8.26 -3.87 35.27
C ALA A 153 8.59 -3.81 36.77
#